data_AF-A0A9W7DLN9-F1
#
_entry.id   AF-A0A9W7DLN9-F1
#
_cell.length_a   1.000
_cell.length_b   1.000
_cell.length_c   1.000
_cell.angle_alpha   90.00
_cell.angle_beta   90.00
_cell.angle_gamma   90.00
#
_symmetry.space_group_name_H-M   'P 1'
#
loop_
_entity.id
_entity.type
_entity.pdbx_description
1 polymer ?
#
loop_
_entity_poly.entity_id
_entity_poly.type
_entity_poly.pdbx_seq_one_letter_code
_entity_poly.pdbx_strand_id
1 'polypeptide(L)'
;MHPPLKRPHPDCQSVIRALEICHSTKPYLKFLGACNDEKASIDICFRNEKQRVRKQNMDKARKKDMEFEKEWQEIKSELNVGKIP
;
A
#
# COMPACT_ATOMS: atom_id res chain seq x y z
N MET A 1 7.10 6.90 -15.96
CA MET A 1 6.92 7.67 -14.71
C MET A 1 6.56 6.73 -13.56
N HIS A 2 7.16 6.88 -12.37
CA HIS A 2 6.77 6.13 -11.14
C HIS A 2 5.59 6.84 -10.44
N PRO A 3 4.86 6.20 -9.51
CA PRO A 3 3.80 6.86 -8.73
C PRO A 3 4.32 8.05 -7.91
N PRO A 4 3.47 9.05 -7.58
CA PRO A 4 3.90 10.24 -6.85
C PRO A 4 4.52 9.94 -5.47
N LEU A 5 5.65 10.57 -5.16
CA LEU A 5 6.40 10.39 -3.90
C LEU A 5 5.87 11.22 -2.72
N LYS A 6 4.71 11.88 -2.87
CA LYS A 6 4.20 12.86 -1.89
C LYS A 6 3.79 12.24 -0.55
N ARG A 7 3.53 10.94 -0.50
CA ARG A 7 3.13 10.21 0.71
C ARG A 7 4.34 9.48 1.30
N PRO A 8 4.34 9.16 2.60
CA PRO A 8 5.42 8.38 3.21
C PRO A 8 5.46 6.97 2.63
N HIS A 9 6.66 6.55 2.22
CA HIS A 9 6.99 5.21 1.73
C HIS A 9 8.10 4.61 2.60
N PRO A 10 7.79 4.17 3.85
CA PRO A 10 8.81 3.76 4.81
C PRO A 10 9.70 2.63 4.28
N ASP A 11 9.13 1.69 3.53
CA ASP A 11 9.84 0.52 2.99
C ASP A 11 10.72 0.86 1.77
N CYS A 12 10.51 2.03 1.13
CA CYS A 12 11.13 2.39 -0.14
C CYS A 12 12.02 3.63 -0.07
N GLN A 13 12.35 4.13 1.12
CA GLN A 13 13.16 5.34 1.29
C GLN A 13 14.54 5.26 0.62
N SER A 14 15.18 4.09 0.66
CA SER A 14 16.49 3.88 0.05
C SER A 14 16.46 4.02 -1.47
N VAL A 15 15.48 3.41 -2.14
CA VAL A 15 15.34 3.48 -3.60
C VAL A 15 14.86 4.85 -4.07
N ILE A 16 14.02 5.53 -3.27
CA ILE A 16 13.63 6.92 -3.52
C ILE A 16 14.86 7.83 -3.50
N ARG A 17 15.69 7.71 -2.46
CA ARG A 17 16.92 8.50 -2.32
C ARG A 17 17.88 8.27 -3.49
N ALA A 18 17.99 7.03 -3.99
CA ALA A 18 18.82 6.73 -5.17
C ALA A 18 18.35 7.49 -6.42
N LEU A 19 17.03 7.52 -6.67
CA LEU A 19 16.48 8.29 -7.79
C LEU A 19 16.68 9.80 -7.60
N GLU A 20 16.50 10.32 -6.39
CA GLU A 20 16.73 11.74 -6.09
C GLU A 20 18.18 12.15 -6.35
N ILE A 21 19.14 11.31 -5.95
CA ILE A 21 20.56 11.51 -6.25
C ILE A 21 20.80 11.47 -7.76
N CYS A 22 20.21 10.51 -8.49
CA CYS A 22 20.35 10.45 -9.95
C CYS A 22 19.77 11.72 -10.63
N HIS A 23 18.60 12.18 -10.19
CA HIS A 23 18.00 13.40 -10.72
C HIS A 23 18.79 14.68 -10.36
N SER A 24 19.41 14.73 -9.18
CA SER A 24 20.24 15.86 -8.74
C SER A 24 21.56 15.93 -9.52
N THR A 25 22.19 14.77 -9.78
CA THR A 25 23.44 14.67 -10.53
C THR A 25 23.25 14.84 -12.04
N LYS A 26 22.09 14.46 -12.57
CA LYS A 26 21.77 14.46 -14.01
C LYS A 26 20.48 15.23 -14.31
N PRO A 27 20.40 16.54 -14.02
CA PRO A 27 19.15 17.29 -14.09
C PRO A 27 18.52 17.36 -15.48
N TYR A 28 19.34 17.33 -16.55
CA TYR A 28 18.86 17.31 -17.94
C TYR A 28 18.74 15.88 -18.49
N LEU A 29 19.71 15.00 -18.21
CA LEU A 29 19.73 13.63 -18.75
C LEU A 29 18.67 12.72 -18.10
N LYS A 30 18.11 13.08 -16.95
CA LYS A 30 16.97 12.36 -16.35
C LYS A 30 15.77 12.27 -17.30
N PHE A 31 15.57 13.29 -18.14
CA PHE A 31 14.50 13.31 -19.14
C PHE A 31 14.80 12.45 -20.37
N LEU A 32 16.07 12.09 -20.57
CA LEU A 32 16.52 11.19 -21.64
C LEU A 32 16.66 9.73 -21.17
N GLY A 33 16.24 9.41 -19.93
CA GLY A 33 16.23 8.04 -19.41
C GLY A 33 17.50 7.61 -18.68
N ALA A 34 18.43 8.53 -18.36
CA ALA A 34 19.69 8.20 -17.68
C ALA A 34 19.54 7.74 -16.20
N CYS A 35 18.30 7.65 -15.71
CA CYS A 35 17.92 7.19 -14.36
C CYS A 35 16.84 6.09 -14.40
N ASN A 36 16.78 5.32 -15.50
CA ASN A 36 15.74 4.31 -15.70
C ASN A 36 15.86 3.12 -14.73
N ASP A 37 17.06 2.78 -14.28
CA ASP A 37 17.31 1.65 -13.39
C ASP A 37 16.84 1.98 -11.95
N GLU A 38 17.13 3.18 -11.47
CA GLU A 38 16.63 3.68 -10.19
C GLU A 38 15.11 3.79 -10.22
N LYS A 39 14.55 4.25 -11.36
CA LYS A 39 13.11 4.31 -11.57
C LYS A 39 12.48 2.91 -11.53
N ALA A 40 13.08 1.92 -12.20
CA ALA A 40 12.59 0.54 -12.20
C ALA A 40 12.60 -0.05 -10.78
N SER A 41 13.64 0.27 -10.01
CA SER A 41 13.77 -0.14 -8.61
C SER A 41 12.65 0.43 -7.73
N ILE A 42 12.28 1.70 -7.94
CA ILE A 42 11.11 2.31 -7.26
C ILE A 42 9.81 1.62 -7.66
N ASP A 43 9.59 1.38 -8.95
CA ASP A 43 8.37 0.73 -9.44
C ASP A 43 8.19 -0.67 -8.81
N ILE A 44 9.27 -1.43 -8.68
CA ILE A 44 9.27 -2.73 -7.99
C ILE A 44 8.94 -2.56 -6.51
N CYS A 45 9.61 -1.63 -5.82
CA CYS A 45 9.38 -1.42 -4.39
C CYS A 45 7.93 -1.01 -4.10
N PHE A 46 7.35 -0.11 -4.89
CA PHE A 46 5.98 0.36 -4.70
C PHE A 46 4.95 -0.72 -4.99
N ARG A 47 5.22 -1.62 -5.94
CA ARG A 47 4.37 -2.80 -6.18
C ARG A 47 4.36 -3.71 -4.94
N ASN A 48 5.52 -3.95 -4.35
CA ASN A 48 5.64 -4.79 -3.15
C ASN A 48 4.96 -4.15 -1.94
N GLU A 49 5.19 -2.85 -1.70
CA GLU A 49 4.53 -2.09 -0.64
C GLU A 49 3.00 -2.14 -0.80
N LYS A 50 2.49 -1.93 -2.02
CA LYS A 50 1.06 -1.99 -2.32
C LYS A 50 0.48 -3.37 -2.02
N GLN A 51 1.17 -4.45 -2.40
CA GLN A 51 0.73 -5.81 -2.11
C GLN A 51 0.69 -6.07 -0.60
N ARG A 52 1.73 -5.65 0.14
CA ARG A 52 1.80 -5.79 1.59
C ARG A 52 0.65 -5.06 2.29
N VAL A 53 0.42 -3.79 1.94
CA VAL A 53 -0.67 -2.98 2.51
C VAL A 53 -2.02 -3.57 2.16
N ARG A 54 -2.21 -4.02 0.92
CA ARG A 54 -3.46 -4.69 0.50
C ARG A 54 -3.74 -5.93 1.34
N LYS A 55 -2.72 -6.77 1.59
CA LYS A 55 -2.84 -7.94 2.46
C LYS A 55 -3.24 -7.54 3.89
N GLN A 56 -2.54 -6.57 4.48
CA GLN A 56 -2.87 -6.07 5.82
C GLN A 56 -4.29 -5.53 5.93
N ASN A 57 -4.76 -4.79 4.92
CA ASN A 57 -6.13 -4.27 4.89
C ASN A 57 -7.16 -5.39 4.77
N MET A 58 -6.88 -6.41 3.95
CA MET A 58 -7.74 -7.58 3.82
C MET A 58 -7.83 -8.36 5.14
N ASP A 59 -6.70 -8.57 5.82
CA ASP A 59 -6.68 -9.26 7.12
C ASP A 59 -7.44 -8.48 8.18
N LYS A 60 -7.31 -7.13 8.19
CA LYS A 60 -8.09 -6.26 9.07
C LYS A 60 -9.58 -6.30 8.76
N ALA A 61 -9.96 -6.27 7.48
CA ALA A 61 -11.36 -6.36 7.07
C ALA A 61 -11.97 -7.69 7.54
N ARG A 62 -11.31 -8.82 7.27
CA ARG A 62 -11.75 -10.14 7.72
C ARG A 62 -11.91 -10.23 9.24
N LYS A 63 -10.98 -9.64 10.01
CA LYS A 63 -11.10 -9.61 11.48
C LYS A 63 -12.34 -8.84 11.92
N LYS A 64 -12.58 -7.66 11.34
CA LYS A 64 -13.77 -6.87 11.63
C LYS A 64 -15.05 -7.59 11.23
N ASP A 65 -15.07 -8.25 10.07
CA ASP A 65 -16.23 -9.02 9.62
C ASP A 65 -16.53 -10.17 10.59
N MET A 66 -15.50 -10.86 11.09
CA MET A 66 -15.66 -11.92 12.10
C MET A 66 -16.10 -11.39 13.47
N GLU A 67 -15.55 -10.26 13.91
CA GLU A 67 -15.94 -9.59 15.16
C GLU A 67 -17.41 -9.16 15.09
N PHE A 68 -17.78 -8.46 14.02
CA PHE A 68 -19.14 -8.04 13.74
C PHE A 68 -20.09 -9.23 13.73
N GLU A 69 -19.81 -10.28 12.94
CA GLU A 69 -20.67 -11.47 12.87
C GLU A 69 -20.88 -12.11 14.25
N LYS A 70 -19.82 -12.21 15.09
CA LYS A 70 -19.97 -12.73 16.46
C LYS A 70 -20.88 -11.87 17.32
N GLU A 71 -20.63 -10.56 17.35
CA GLU A 71 -21.46 -9.60 18.09
C GLU A 71 -22.92 -9.68 17.64
N TRP A 72 -23.19 -9.83 16.33
CA TRP A 72 -24.54 -10.03 15.83
C TRP A 72 -25.17 -11.34 16.23
N GLN A 73 -24.42 -12.45 16.25
CA GLN A 73 -24.95 -13.73 16.71
C GLN A 73 -25.32 -13.66 18.19
N GLU A 74 -24.52 -12.97 19.02
CA GLU A 74 -24.81 -12.72 20.43
C GLU A 74 -26.10 -11.90 20.57
N ILE A 75 -26.19 -10.73 19.93
CA ILE A 75 -27.39 -9.88 19.93
C ILE A 75 -28.62 -10.65 19.44
N LYS A 76 -28.47 -11.47 18.41
CA LYS A 76 -29.55 -12.30 17.87
C LYS A 76 -30.03 -13.34 18.89
N SER A 77 -29.10 -13.98 19.59
CA SER A 77 -29.42 -14.96 20.63
C SER A 77 -30.17 -14.33 21.80
N GLU A 78 -29.83 -13.08 22.15
CA GLU A 78 -30.48 -12.31 23.21
C GLU A 78 -31.87 -11.78 22.79
N LEU A 79 -32.01 -11.32 21.55
CA LEU A 79 -33.23 -10.65 21.09
C LEU A 79 -34.27 -11.59 20.44
N ASN A 80 -33.91 -12.84 20.12
CA ASN A 80 -34.77 -13.78 19.38
C ASN A 80 -35.30 -13.20 18.05
N VAL A 81 -34.51 -12.36 17.38
CA VAL A 81 -34.90 -11.65 16.16
C VAL A 81 -34.35 -12.35 14.90
N GLY A 82 -35.20 -12.49 13.88
CA GLY A 82 -34.83 -13.05 12.57
C GLY A 82 -33.99 -12.10 11.70
N LYS A 83 -33.27 -12.68 10.73
CA LYS A 83 -32.26 -12.03 9.86
C LYS A 83 -32.80 -10.77 9.13
N ILE A 84 -32.11 -9.64 9.26
CA ILE A 84 -32.28 -8.46 8.39
C ILE A 84 -31.42 -8.69 7.13
N PRO A 85 -31.94 -8.44 5.92
CA PRO A 85 -31.29 -8.77 4.64
C PRO A 85 -29.94 -8.11 4.43
#